data_AF-A0A6N6P1L1-F1
#
_entry.id   AF-A0A6N6P1L1-F1
#
_cell.length_a   1.000
_cell.length_b   1.000
_cell.length_c   1.000
_cell.angle_alpha   90.00
_cell.angle_beta   90.00
_cell.angle_gamma   90.00
#
_symmetry.space_group_name_H-M   'P 1'
#
loop_
_entity.id
_entity.type
_entity.pdbx_description
1 polymer ?
#
loop_
_entity_poly.entity_id
_entity_poly.type
_entity_poly.pdbx_seq_one_letter_code
_entity_poly.pdbx_strand_id
1 'polypeptide(L)'
;MQRSSLVFCGLILQFALADRGAMLHGVTTQAQTAGGMLIAAPGRWDEACFAVPAVRALMASGIGVGLLCAAGQREFWETLPGLAVLDFPTTIKPRALAGQLAGQWQAVLLWEPGVAADACIRAKIARRLGPNEPSLKKYLTHPVPLASAQRPLEHRVRHYLTVVETLGLDTTRSELFAPASLGLPRHPQSLLLFPDSDFGVSHEWPLERWTELVPALQAAGWALSLAGLAQGSGLATRLLERLGGTLPYLKFESLATALPVLAAQALVVAADGSLPHLAAFVGTPCVTLFGPNDPAWKRPLGRSHSEVRRHVACAPCFLTKCPLDGRCQGELSVARVLAAVAERSQLRSEWFSDDSVSSFAWLS
;
A
#
# COMPACT_ATOMS: atom_id res chain seq x y z
N MET A 1 7.14 -37.16 19.72
CA MET A 1 6.04 -36.82 18.79
C MET A 1 6.14 -35.33 18.44
N GLN A 2 7.00 -34.97 17.49
CA GLN A 2 7.25 -33.58 17.06
C GLN A 2 7.82 -33.62 15.64
N ARG A 3 6.97 -33.72 14.61
CA ARG A 3 7.32 -33.53 13.19
C ARG A 3 6.05 -33.22 12.39
N SER A 4 5.45 -32.04 12.57
CA SER A 4 4.31 -31.64 11.71
C SER A 4 4.23 -30.14 11.36
N SER A 5 5.02 -29.25 11.98
CA SER A 5 4.88 -27.81 11.72
C SER A 5 5.77 -27.25 10.59
N LEU A 6 6.79 -27.99 10.16
CA LEU A 6 7.72 -27.55 9.09
C LEU A 6 7.22 -27.86 7.67
N VAL A 7 6.26 -28.77 7.51
CA VAL A 7 5.74 -29.19 6.18
C VAL A 7 4.72 -28.18 5.64
N PHE A 8 4.04 -27.43 6.52
CA PHE A 8 2.91 -26.60 6.12
C PHE A 8 3.32 -25.30 5.40
N CYS A 9 4.48 -24.71 5.75
CA CYS A 9 4.97 -23.49 5.09
C CYS A 9 5.56 -23.77 3.70
N GLY A 10 6.08 -24.98 3.47
CA GLY A 10 6.61 -25.41 2.16
C GLY A 10 5.50 -25.59 1.11
N LEU A 11 4.31 -26.05 1.51
CA LEU A 11 3.18 -26.18 0.59
C LEU A 11 2.58 -24.83 0.17
N ILE A 12 2.59 -23.81 1.03
CA ILE A 12 2.09 -22.47 0.71
C ILE A 12 2.94 -21.81 -0.38
N LEU A 13 4.27 -22.01 -0.37
CA LEU A 13 5.15 -21.56 -1.45
C LEU A 13 5.05 -22.44 -2.71
N GLN A 14 4.93 -23.77 -2.57
CA GLN A 14 4.87 -24.66 -3.73
C GLN A 14 3.59 -24.50 -4.56
N PHE A 15 2.43 -24.22 -3.95
CA PHE A 15 1.21 -23.97 -4.73
C PHE A 15 1.16 -22.55 -5.32
N ALA A 16 1.81 -21.57 -4.71
CA ALA A 16 1.85 -20.20 -5.24
C ALA A 16 2.89 -19.99 -6.37
N LEU A 17 3.93 -20.83 -6.44
CA LEU A 17 5.04 -20.68 -7.38
C LEU A 17 5.05 -21.73 -8.51
N ALA A 18 4.31 -22.85 -8.40
CA ALA A 18 4.41 -23.94 -9.36
C ALA A 18 3.60 -23.76 -10.66
N ASP A 19 2.77 -22.72 -10.79
CA ASP A 19 1.82 -22.61 -11.92
C ASP A 19 2.11 -21.47 -12.90
N ARG A 20 3.35 -20.95 -12.95
CA ARG A 20 3.77 -19.98 -13.99
C ARG A 20 4.93 -20.53 -14.81
N GLY A 21 4.56 -21.47 -15.68
CA GLY A 21 5.37 -21.84 -16.84
C GLY A 21 5.68 -20.61 -17.70
N ALA A 22 6.91 -20.57 -18.21
CA ALA A 22 7.49 -19.52 -19.02
C ALA A 22 6.53 -18.97 -20.09
N MET A 23 6.22 -17.67 -19.99
CA MET A 23 5.66 -16.89 -21.10
C MET A 23 6.60 -15.71 -21.39
N LEU A 24 7.03 -15.70 -22.64
CA LEU A 24 7.97 -14.79 -23.25
C LEU A 24 7.52 -13.33 -23.08
N HIS A 25 8.51 -12.43 -22.91
CA HIS A 25 8.34 -10.99 -23.06
C HIS A 25 7.68 -10.68 -24.41
N GLY A 26 6.45 -10.17 -24.36
CA GLY A 26 5.68 -9.79 -25.53
C GLY A 26 4.46 -9.01 -25.10
N VAL A 27 4.36 -7.78 -25.60
CA VAL A 27 3.16 -6.93 -25.51
C VAL A 27 1.95 -7.68 -26.08
N THR A 28 0.95 -8.00 -25.26
CA THR A 28 -0.48 -8.10 -25.65
C THR A 28 -1.31 -8.36 -24.40
N THR A 29 -2.33 -7.55 -24.09
CA THR A 29 -3.62 -7.57 -24.80
C THR A 29 -4.27 -6.18 -24.84
N GLN A 30 -4.72 -5.81 -26.04
CA GLN A 30 -5.42 -4.57 -26.35
C GLN A 30 -6.84 -4.58 -25.81
N ALA A 31 -7.16 -3.65 -24.91
CA ALA A 31 -8.38 -2.86 -25.06
C ALA A 31 -7.96 -1.58 -25.78
N GLN A 32 -8.40 -1.38 -27.02
CA GLN A 32 -8.11 -0.19 -27.81
C GLN A 32 -8.71 1.05 -27.12
N THR A 33 -7.90 1.75 -26.33
CA THR A 33 -8.20 3.09 -25.78
C THR A 33 -7.68 4.18 -26.72
N ALA A 34 -7.82 3.99 -28.04
CA ALA A 34 -7.43 5.02 -29.00
C ALA A 34 -8.27 6.27 -28.72
N GLY A 35 -7.68 7.23 -28.01
CA GLY A 35 -8.35 8.44 -27.56
C GLY A 35 -8.77 8.52 -26.09
N GLY A 36 -8.28 7.64 -25.24
CA GLY A 36 -8.53 7.67 -23.80
C GLY A 36 -7.67 8.67 -23.01
N MET A 37 -7.84 8.63 -21.69
CA MET A 37 -6.99 9.30 -20.71
C MET A 37 -6.01 8.30 -20.07
N LEU A 38 -4.74 8.65 -20.04
CA LEU A 38 -3.71 7.93 -19.30
C LEU A 38 -3.62 8.46 -17.86
N ILE A 39 -3.32 7.62 -16.89
CA ILE A 39 -2.97 8.03 -15.52
C ILE A 39 -1.52 7.61 -15.30
N ALA A 40 -0.62 8.55 -15.02
CA ALA A 40 0.72 8.19 -14.58
C ALA A 40 0.69 7.94 -13.07
N ALA A 41 0.77 6.68 -12.65
CA ALA A 41 0.68 6.29 -11.25
C ALA A 41 1.83 6.85 -10.40
N PRO A 42 1.61 7.16 -9.11
CA PRO A 42 2.68 7.52 -8.19
C PRO A 42 3.69 6.38 -8.02
N GLY A 43 4.98 6.71 -7.98
CA GLY A 43 6.05 5.71 -7.89
C GLY A 43 6.20 5.05 -6.52
N ARG A 44 5.79 5.74 -5.44
CA ARG A 44 5.80 5.18 -4.08
C ARG A 44 4.58 4.30 -3.82
N TRP A 45 4.77 3.25 -3.03
CA TRP A 45 3.73 2.25 -2.77
C TRP A 45 2.57 2.76 -1.90
N ASP A 46 2.86 3.55 -0.87
CA ASP A 46 1.83 4.22 -0.07
C ASP A 46 0.98 5.18 -0.92
N GLU A 47 1.63 6.00 -1.74
CA GLU A 47 0.98 6.93 -2.66
C GLU A 47 0.16 6.22 -3.75
N ALA A 48 0.65 5.11 -4.28
CA ALA A 48 -0.12 4.25 -5.19
C ALA A 48 -1.41 3.75 -4.52
N CYS A 49 -1.35 3.30 -3.26
CA CYS A 49 -2.54 2.90 -2.51
C CYS A 49 -3.51 4.08 -2.30
N PHE A 50 -3.01 5.28 -1.99
CA PHE A 50 -3.86 6.47 -1.85
C PHE A 50 -4.51 6.92 -3.15
N ALA A 51 -3.90 6.65 -4.31
CA ALA A 51 -4.44 7.00 -5.60
C ALA A 51 -5.58 6.07 -6.05
N VAL A 52 -5.70 4.84 -5.50
CA VAL A 52 -6.68 3.83 -5.93
C VAL A 52 -8.12 4.37 -6.00
N PRO A 53 -8.68 5.05 -4.97
CA PRO A 53 -10.05 5.54 -5.05
C PRO A 53 -10.27 6.55 -6.18
N ALA A 54 -9.29 7.40 -6.46
CA ALA A 54 -9.35 8.35 -7.56
C ALA A 54 -9.27 7.66 -8.93
N VAL A 55 -8.43 6.62 -9.06
CA VAL A 55 -8.37 5.77 -10.26
C VAL A 55 -9.70 5.08 -10.50
N ARG A 56 -10.32 4.51 -9.46
CA ARG A 56 -11.66 3.88 -9.56
C ARG A 56 -12.74 4.88 -9.95
N ALA A 57 -12.71 6.11 -9.44
CA ALA A 57 -13.64 7.17 -9.85
C ALA A 57 -13.49 7.52 -11.33
N LEU A 58 -12.25 7.59 -11.83
CA LEU A 58 -11.95 7.78 -13.25
C LEU A 58 -12.44 6.62 -14.10
N MET A 59 -12.24 5.36 -13.68
CA MET A 59 -12.78 4.19 -14.38
C MET A 59 -14.32 4.20 -14.43
N ALA A 60 -14.96 4.61 -13.33
CA ALA A 60 -16.43 4.69 -13.24
C ALA A 60 -17.04 5.84 -14.08
N SER A 61 -16.22 6.78 -14.57
CA SER A 61 -16.69 7.92 -15.37
C SER A 61 -17.14 7.53 -16.79
N GLY A 62 -16.81 6.32 -17.25
CA GLY A 62 -17.06 5.88 -18.63
C GLY A 62 -16.03 6.38 -19.65
N ILE A 63 -15.05 7.19 -19.24
CA ILE A 63 -13.90 7.55 -20.07
C ILE A 63 -13.02 6.32 -20.22
N GLY A 64 -12.50 6.06 -21.43
CA GLY A 64 -11.47 5.05 -21.63
C GLY A 64 -10.21 5.42 -20.85
N VAL A 65 -9.91 4.70 -19.78
CA VAL A 65 -8.78 4.97 -18.88
C VAL A 65 -7.73 3.88 -19.01
N GLY A 66 -6.47 4.29 -19.18
CA GLY A 66 -5.32 3.45 -18.93
C GLY A 66 -4.47 3.99 -17.80
N LEU A 67 -3.61 3.14 -17.23
CA LEU A 67 -2.68 3.51 -16.18
C LEU A 67 -1.26 3.10 -16.57
N LEU A 68 -0.32 4.02 -16.39
CA LEU A 68 1.11 3.83 -16.60
C LEU A 68 1.81 3.79 -15.24
N CYS A 69 2.48 2.67 -14.92
CA CYS A 69 3.19 2.50 -13.65
C CYS A 69 4.62 1.97 -13.84
N ALA A 70 5.42 2.00 -12.77
CA ALA A 70 6.67 1.22 -12.76
C ALA A 70 6.35 -0.29 -12.83
N ALA A 71 7.22 -1.07 -13.47
CA ALA A 71 7.03 -2.52 -13.68
C ALA A 71 6.72 -3.29 -12.38
N GLY A 72 7.36 -2.90 -11.26
CA GLY A 72 7.11 -3.51 -9.96
C GLY A 72 5.68 -3.31 -9.42
N GLN A 73 4.94 -2.31 -9.90
CA GLN A 73 3.56 -2.05 -9.47
C GLN A 73 2.51 -2.67 -10.41
N ARG A 74 2.92 -3.32 -11.51
CA ARG A 74 1.99 -3.81 -12.54
C ARG A 74 0.92 -4.73 -11.96
N GLU A 75 1.34 -5.79 -11.26
CA GLU A 75 0.42 -6.78 -10.69
C GLU A 75 -0.55 -6.15 -9.67
N PHE A 76 -0.12 -5.12 -8.94
CA PHE A 76 -0.98 -4.37 -8.02
C PHE A 76 -2.10 -3.66 -8.77
N TRP A 77 -1.78 -2.93 -9.83
CA TRP A 77 -2.78 -2.18 -10.60
C TRP A 77 -3.70 -3.10 -11.41
N GLU A 78 -3.21 -4.25 -11.87
CA GLU A 78 -4.01 -5.27 -12.56
C GLU A 78 -5.07 -5.93 -11.66
N THR A 79 -4.98 -5.76 -10.34
CA THR A 79 -6.06 -6.19 -9.42
C THR A 79 -7.33 -5.35 -9.54
N LEU A 80 -7.29 -4.20 -10.23
CA LEU A 80 -8.46 -3.37 -10.51
C LEU A 80 -9.13 -3.86 -11.81
N PRO A 81 -10.30 -4.55 -11.74
CA PRO A 81 -10.89 -5.17 -12.92
C PRO A 81 -11.24 -4.15 -14.00
N GLY A 82 -10.82 -4.43 -15.24
CA GLY A 82 -11.10 -3.57 -16.39
C GLY A 82 -10.13 -2.39 -16.58
N LEU A 83 -9.11 -2.24 -15.73
CA LEU A 83 -8.07 -1.22 -15.92
C LEU A 83 -7.03 -1.70 -16.94
N ALA A 84 -6.80 -0.93 -18.01
CA ALA A 84 -5.68 -1.18 -18.91
C ALA A 84 -4.36 -0.71 -18.27
N VAL A 85 -3.46 -1.64 -17.96
CA VAL A 85 -2.17 -1.34 -17.29
C VAL A 85 -1.01 -1.41 -18.28
N LEU A 86 -0.30 -0.30 -18.40
CA LEU A 86 0.99 -0.15 -19.07
C LEU A 86 2.06 -0.01 -18.00
N ASP A 87 3.23 -0.62 -18.22
CA ASP A 87 4.33 -0.51 -17.29
C ASP A 87 5.65 -0.18 -17.97
N PHE A 88 6.62 0.24 -17.16
CA PHE A 88 7.96 0.53 -17.64
C PHE A 88 9.03 0.13 -16.61
N PRO A 89 10.21 -0.35 -17.05
CA PRO A 89 11.32 -0.58 -16.13
C PRO A 89 11.85 0.76 -15.61
N THR A 90 12.20 0.83 -14.34
CA THR A 90 12.66 2.08 -13.68
C THR A 90 13.93 2.67 -14.31
N THR A 91 14.67 1.88 -15.09
CA THR A 91 15.87 2.28 -15.83
C THR A 91 15.59 2.84 -17.23
N ILE A 92 14.33 2.84 -17.69
CA ILE A 92 13.96 3.29 -19.04
C ILE A 92 14.30 4.78 -19.25
N LYS A 93 14.70 5.13 -20.48
CA LYS A 93 14.87 6.53 -20.87
C LYS A 93 13.52 7.13 -21.29
N PRO A 94 13.19 8.38 -20.91
CA PRO A 94 11.92 9.02 -21.28
C PRO A 94 11.64 9.04 -22.80
N ARG A 95 12.68 9.12 -23.65
CA ARG A 95 12.51 9.07 -25.12
C ARG A 95 11.98 7.73 -25.61
N ALA A 96 12.45 6.63 -25.02
CA ALA A 96 12.00 5.29 -25.40
C ALA A 96 10.55 5.07 -24.97
N LEU A 97 10.23 5.43 -23.73
CA LEU A 97 8.86 5.38 -23.21
C LEU A 97 7.90 6.27 -24.02
N ALA A 98 8.33 7.48 -24.38
CA ALA A 98 7.53 8.38 -25.22
C ALA A 98 7.16 7.77 -26.58
N GLY A 99 8.06 6.98 -27.18
CA GLY A 99 7.79 6.26 -28.42
C GLY A 99 6.67 5.22 -28.27
N GLN A 100 6.51 4.64 -27.08
CA GLN A 100 5.44 3.70 -26.77
C GLN A 100 4.10 4.40 -26.48
N LEU A 101 4.12 5.67 -26.04
CA LEU A 101 2.91 6.42 -25.69
C LEU A 101 2.37 7.29 -26.84
N ALA A 102 3.22 7.63 -27.82
CA ALA A 102 2.91 8.57 -28.88
C ALA A 102 1.69 8.13 -29.71
N GLY A 103 0.73 9.04 -29.91
CA GLY A 103 -0.47 8.81 -30.71
C GLY A 103 -1.55 7.93 -30.08
N GLN A 104 -1.33 7.40 -28.87
CA GLN A 104 -2.29 6.51 -28.20
C GLN A 104 -3.27 7.26 -27.27
N TRP A 105 -2.80 8.34 -26.64
CA TRP A 105 -3.52 9.02 -25.56
C TRP A 105 -3.76 10.50 -25.88
N GLN A 106 -4.98 10.97 -25.65
CA GLN A 106 -5.36 12.38 -25.86
C GLN A 106 -5.10 13.22 -24.61
N ALA A 107 -5.23 12.59 -23.44
CA ALA A 107 -5.02 13.22 -22.14
C ALA A 107 -4.17 12.34 -21.23
N VAL A 108 -3.52 12.95 -20.25
CA VAL A 108 -2.86 12.27 -19.14
C VAL A 108 -3.04 13.03 -17.84
N LEU A 109 -3.28 12.32 -16.75
CA LEU A 109 -3.22 12.83 -15.38
C LEU A 109 -1.88 12.47 -14.74
N LEU A 110 -1.13 13.50 -14.30
CA LEU A 110 0.20 13.39 -13.71
C LEU A 110 0.13 13.79 -12.22
N TRP A 111 0.68 12.95 -11.34
CA TRP A 111 0.75 13.22 -9.90
C TRP A 111 2.12 13.75 -9.44
N GLU A 112 3.19 13.42 -10.17
CA GLU A 112 4.56 13.73 -9.77
C GLU A 112 5.48 13.94 -10.99
N PRO A 113 6.57 14.70 -10.83
CA PRO A 113 7.61 14.75 -11.84
C PRO A 113 8.34 13.40 -11.95
N GLY A 114 8.98 13.15 -13.10
CA GLY A 114 9.80 11.95 -13.29
C GLY A 114 9.73 11.40 -14.71
N VAL A 115 10.17 10.14 -14.88
CA VAL A 115 10.31 9.49 -16.19
C VAL A 115 8.98 9.44 -16.95
N ALA A 116 7.87 9.13 -16.27
CA ALA A 116 6.54 9.10 -16.89
C ALA A 116 6.09 10.49 -17.35
N ALA A 117 6.26 11.52 -16.51
CA ALA A 117 5.90 12.90 -16.84
C ALA A 117 6.76 13.46 -17.99
N ASP A 118 8.07 13.20 -17.98
CA ASP A 118 8.98 13.56 -19.07
C ASP A 118 8.61 12.84 -20.39
N ALA A 119 8.24 11.56 -20.32
CA ALA A 119 7.81 10.79 -21.48
C ALA A 119 6.50 11.34 -22.07
N CYS A 120 5.55 11.75 -21.23
CA CYS A 120 4.28 12.33 -21.68
C CYS A 120 4.45 13.66 -22.43
N ILE A 121 5.38 14.52 -22.00
CA ILE A 121 5.75 15.74 -22.76
C ILE A 121 6.32 15.35 -24.13
N ARG A 122 7.27 14.41 -24.15
CA ARG A 122 7.97 13.98 -25.37
C ARG A 122 7.06 13.26 -26.36
N ALA A 123 6.08 12.51 -25.85
CA ALA A 123 5.02 11.86 -26.62
C ALA A 123 4.00 12.87 -27.18
N LYS A 124 4.11 14.15 -26.79
CA LYS A 124 3.23 15.25 -27.21
C LYS A 124 1.75 15.00 -26.87
N ILE A 125 1.47 14.36 -25.73
CA ILE A 125 0.09 14.20 -25.24
C ILE A 125 -0.50 15.60 -25.01
N ALA A 126 -1.60 15.91 -25.69
CA ALA A 126 -2.09 17.29 -25.80
C ALA A 126 -2.57 17.86 -24.45
N ARG A 127 -3.39 17.09 -23.71
CA ARG A 127 -3.96 17.51 -22.43
C ARG A 127 -3.21 16.84 -21.28
N ARG A 128 -2.33 17.57 -20.61
CA ARG A 128 -1.58 17.09 -19.44
C ARG A 128 -2.13 17.78 -18.21
N LEU A 129 -2.92 17.03 -17.45
CA LEU A 129 -3.59 17.43 -16.23
C LEU A 129 -2.78 17.00 -15.01
N GLY A 130 -2.99 17.65 -13.88
CA GLY A 130 -2.34 17.33 -12.62
C GLY A 130 -2.56 18.45 -11.60
N PRO A 131 -2.28 18.23 -10.31
CA PRO A 131 -2.43 19.26 -9.30
C PRO A 131 -1.52 20.46 -9.62
N ASN A 132 -2.05 21.67 -9.43
CA ASN A 132 -1.33 22.91 -9.72
C ASN A 132 -0.23 23.20 -8.67
N GLU A 133 0.83 22.41 -8.72
CA GLU A 133 1.95 22.48 -7.78
C GLU A 133 3.23 22.97 -8.48
N PRO A 134 4.15 23.65 -7.76
CA PRO A 134 5.40 24.17 -8.35
C PRO A 134 6.24 23.09 -9.05
N SER A 135 6.29 21.87 -8.51
CA SER A 135 7.02 20.72 -9.05
C SER A 135 6.49 20.25 -10.41
N LEU A 136 5.20 20.41 -10.66
CA LEU A 136 4.52 19.95 -11.86
C LEU A 136 4.34 21.02 -12.93
N LYS A 137 4.53 22.30 -12.61
CA LYS A 137 4.21 23.44 -13.48
C LYS A 137 4.69 23.30 -14.93
N LYS A 138 5.91 22.77 -15.16
CA LYS A 138 6.47 22.60 -16.52
C LYS A 138 5.87 21.41 -17.29
N TYR A 139 5.21 20.49 -16.60
CA TYR A 139 4.64 19.27 -17.16
C TYR A 139 3.20 19.45 -17.64
N LEU A 140 2.46 20.37 -17.03
CA LEU A 140 1.03 20.52 -17.22
C LEU A 140 0.69 21.49 -18.36
N THR A 141 -0.34 21.16 -19.14
CA THR A 141 -1.02 22.11 -20.03
C THR A 141 -2.35 22.56 -19.45
N HIS A 142 -2.94 21.76 -18.56
CA HIS A 142 -4.22 22.00 -17.92
C HIS A 142 -4.08 21.77 -16.40
N PRO A 143 -3.45 22.70 -15.68
CA PRO A 143 -3.29 22.56 -14.23
C PRO A 143 -4.66 22.49 -13.55
N VAL A 144 -4.82 21.55 -12.63
CA VAL A 144 -6.03 21.37 -11.83
C VAL A 144 -5.86 22.17 -10.54
N PRO A 145 -6.68 23.19 -10.30
CA PRO A 145 -6.61 23.97 -9.07
C PRO A 145 -6.86 23.07 -7.85
N LEU A 146 -5.98 23.16 -6.86
CA LEU A 146 -6.23 22.64 -5.52
C LEU A 146 -6.46 23.81 -4.58
N ALA A 147 -7.46 23.73 -3.70
CA ALA A 147 -7.69 24.76 -2.70
C ALA A 147 -6.46 24.90 -1.77
N SER A 148 -6.19 26.15 -1.38
CA SER A 148 -5.00 26.69 -0.70
C SER A 148 -4.38 25.81 0.40
N ALA A 149 -3.06 25.96 0.59
CA ALA A 149 -2.23 25.33 1.61
C ALA A 149 -2.60 25.67 3.07
N GLN A 150 -3.55 26.58 3.30
CA GLN A 150 -4.02 26.99 4.64
C GLN A 150 -5.14 26.10 5.21
N ARG A 151 -5.32 24.88 4.69
CA ARG A 151 -6.32 23.94 5.21
C ARG A 151 -5.79 23.13 6.40
N PRO A 152 -6.68 22.64 7.29
CA PRO A 152 -6.32 21.63 8.28
C PRO A 152 -5.63 20.44 7.61
N LEU A 153 -4.80 19.72 8.38
CA LEU A 153 -4.19 18.48 7.92
C LEU A 153 -5.28 17.49 7.52
N GLU A 154 -5.41 17.24 6.23
CA GLU A 154 -6.31 16.24 5.66
C GLU A 154 -5.55 14.93 5.41
N HIS A 155 -6.29 13.83 5.40
CA HIS A 155 -5.74 12.53 5.01
C HIS A 155 -5.21 12.59 3.58
N ARG A 156 -4.04 11.97 3.30
CA ARG A 156 -3.33 12.04 2.03
C ARG A 156 -4.17 11.61 0.82
N VAL A 157 -5.09 10.66 1.00
CA VAL A 157 -6.09 10.27 -0.02
C VAL A 157 -6.88 11.46 -0.58
N ARG A 158 -7.18 12.48 0.24
CA ARG A 158 -7.94 13.67 -0.18
C ARG A 158 -7.21 14.48 -1.24
N HIS A 159 -5.88 14.43 -1.29
CA HIS A 159 -5.10 15.04 -2.36
C HIS A 159 -5.53 14.47 -3.73
N TYR A 160 -5.62 13.14 -3.85
CA TYR A 160 -6.03 12.46 -5.07
C TYR A 160 -7.51 12.67 -5.40
N LEU A 161 -8.38 12.55 -4.39
CA LEU A 161 -9.82 12.72 -4.54
C LEU A 161 -10.18 14.14 -4.98
N THR A 162 -9.59 15.16 -4.36
CA THR A 162 -9.87 16.57 -4.70
C THR A 162 -9.53 16.89 -6.15
N VAL A 163 -8.45 16.31 -6.69
CA VAL A 163 -8.09 16.50 -8.10
C VAL A 163 -9.19 15.94 -9.00
N VAL A 164 -9.68 14.72 -8.77
CA VAL A 164 -10.71 14.12 -9.63
C VAL A 164 -12.10 14.72 -9.41
N GLU A 165 -12.41 15.16 -8.19
CA GLU A 165 -13.63 15.95 -7.87
C GLU A 165 -13.64 17.27 -8.66
N THR A 166 -12.48 17.94 -8.78
CA THR A 166 -12.35 19.18 -9.57
C THR A 166 -12.54 18.92 -11.07
N LEU A 167 -12.35 17.69 -11.52
CA LEU A 167 -12.68 17.24 -12.88
C LEU A 167 -14.17 16.84 -13.03
N GLY A 168 -14.98 16.98 -11.96
CA GLY A 168 -16.41 16.71 -11.95
C GLY A 168 -16.79 15.27 -11.61
N LEU A 169 -15.87 14.49 -11.04
CA LEU A 169 -16.14 13.09 -10.68
C LEU A 169 -16.68 12.95 -9.25
N ASP A 170 -17.63 12.04 -9.09
CA ASP A 170 -18.14 11.64 -7.78
C ASP A 170 -17.18 10.67 -7.08
N THR A 171 -16.81 11.03 -5.85
CA THR A 171 -15.89 10.30 -4.98
C THR A 171 -16.55 9.85 -3.68
N THR A 172 -17.85 10.05 -3.53
CA THR A 172 -18.60 9.75 -2.30
C THR A 172 -19.00 8.28 -2.20
N ARG A 173 -18.89 7.54 -3.30
CA ARG A 173 -19.25 6.13 -3.40
C ARG A 173 -18.32 5.23 -2.59
N SER A 174 -18.91 4.38 -1.74
CA SER A 174 -18.15 3.48 -0.87
C SER A 174 -17.34 2.43 -1.62
N GLU A 175 -17.82 2.00 -2.79
CA GLU A 175 -17.16 0.98 -3.63
C GLU A 175 -15.76 1.42 -4.10
N LEU A 176 -15.50 2.73 -4.17
CA LEU A 176 -14.18 3.28 -4.51
C LEU A 176 -13.11 2.90 -3.48
N PHE A 177 -13.52 2.60 -2.25
CA PHE A 177 -12.64 2.23 -1.14
C PHE A 177 -12.69 0.73 -0.82
N ALA A 178 -13.41 -0.07 -1.60
CA ALA A 178 -13.53 -1.50 -1.36
C ALA A 178 -12.15 -2.21 -1.44
N PRO A 179 -11.85 -3.16 -0.54
CA PRO A 179 -10.66 -3.98 -0.68
C PRO A 179 -10.58 -4.72 -2.02
N ALA A 180 -9.37 -4.90 -2.54
CA ALA A 180 -9.11 -5.82 -3.64
C ALA A 180 -9.24 -7.27 -3.15
N SER A 181 -9.95 -8.09 -3.92
CA SER A 181 -10.05 -9.53 -3.66
C SER A 181 -9.06 -10.28 -4.54
N LEU A 182 -8.13 -11.01 -3.92
CA LEU A 182 -7.19 -11.89 -4.63
C LEU A 182 -7.68 -13.35 -4.72
N GLY A 183 -8.88 -13.65 -4.20
CA GLY A 183 -9.42 -15.01 -4.19
C GLY A 183 -8.65 -16.01 -3.31
N LEU A 184 -7.79 -15.51 -2.40
CA LEU A 184 -6.98 -16.35 -1.52
C LEU A 184 -7.70 -16.64 -0.20
N PRO A 185 -7.68 -17.90 0.29
CA PRO A 185 -8.25 -18.22 1.59
C PRO A 185 -7.44 -17.54 2.71
N ARG A 186 -8.14 -16.98 3.68
CA ARG A 186 -7.52 -16.42 4.89
C ARG A 186 -7.35 -17.50 5.95
N HIS A 187 -6.22 -17.46 6.65
CA HIS A 187 -5.98 -18.36 7.78
C HIS A 187 -6.40 -17.67 9.09
N PRO A 188 -7.40 -18.17 9.85
CA PRO A 188 -8.02 -17.43 10.96
C PRO A 188 -7.07 -17.03 12.11
N GLN A 189 -5.93 -17.70 12.28
CA GLN A 189 -4.98 -17.40 13.37
C GLN A 189 -3.61 -16.96 12.85
N SER A 190 -3.47 -16.66 11.56
CA SER A 190 -2.19 -16.18 11.03
C SER A 190 -1.97 -14.70 11.34
N LEU A 191 -0.79 -14.39 11.85
CA LEU A 191 -0.35 -13.02 12.09
C LEU A 191 1.02 -12.81 11.46
N LEU A 192 1.10 -11.84 10.56
CA LEU A 192 2.37 -11.42 9.97
C LEU A 192 2.95 -10.24 10.74
N LEU A 193 4.20 -10.40 11.17
CA LEU A 193 5.02 -9.34 11.72
C LEU A 193 5.85 -8.72 10.60
N PHE A 194 5.86 -7.38 10.52
CA PHE A 194 6.68 -6.64 9.56
C PHE A 194 7.39 -5.47 10.26
N PRO A 195 8.59 -5.71 10.82
CA PRO A 195 9.34 -4.70 11.56
C PRO A 195 9.95 -3.59 10.70
N ASP A 196 10.29 -3.90 9.46
CA ASP A 196 11.00 -2.99 8.56
C ASP A 196 10.08 -1.83 8.10
N SER A 197 10.67 -0.68 7.78
CA SER A 197 9.97 0.44 7.15
C SER A 197 10.72 1.00 5.95
N ASP A 198 10.03 1.16 4.82
CA ASP A 198 10.52 1.85 3.63
C ASP A 198 10.49 3.39 3.78
N PHE A 199 9.97 3.92 4.90
CA PHE A 199 10.10 5.33 5.26
C PHE A 199 11.38 5.63 6.05
N GLY A 200 12.16 4.59 6.36
CA GLY A 200 13.45 4.67 7.04
C GLY A 200 13.39 4.37 8.53
N VAL A 201 14.57 4.12 9.10
CA VAL A 201 14.78 3.53 10.44
C VAL A 201 14.07 4.24 11.60
N SER A 202 13.71 5.53 11.46
CA SER A 202 12.97 6.25 12.52
C SER A 202 11.50 5.81 12.64
N HIS A 203 10.98 5.13 11.63
CA HIS A 203 9.63 4.56 11.61
C HIS A 203 9.61 3.12 12.13
N GLU A 204 10.77 2.55 12.43
CA GLU A 204 10.89 1.19 12.92
C GLU A 204 10.84 1.15 14.45
N TRP A 205 10.02 0.25 14.99
CA TRP A 205 9.92 0.04 16.43
C TRP A 205 11.13 -0.77 16.94
N PRO A 206 11.68 -0.50 18.14
CA PRO A 206 12.96 -1.09 18.56
C PRO A 206 12.96 -2.62 18.60
N LEU A 207 14.09 -3.23 18.27
CA LEU A 207 14.28 -4.68 18.21
C LEU A 207 13.88 -5.38 19.52
N GLU A 208 14.22 -4.77 20.65
CA GLU A 208 13.94 -5.29 21.99
C GLU A 208 12.43 -5.41 22.23
N ARG A 209 11.66 -4.44 21.71
CA ARG A 209 10.20 -4.42 21.85
C ARG A 209 9.52 -5.50 21.02
N TRP A 210 9.99 -5.73 19.78
CA TRP A 210 9.54 -6.86 18.98
C TRP A 210 9.89 -8.20 19.64
N THR A 211 11.08 -8.31 20.22
CA THR A 211 11.55 -9.52 20.93
C THR A 211 10.64 -9.85 22.11
N GLU A 212 10.17 -8.83 22.84
CA GLU A 212 9.21 -8.98 23.95
C GLU A 212 7.77 -9.28 23.45
N LEU A 213 7.36 -8.69 22.33
CA LEU A 213 6.01 -8.87 21.75
C LEU A 213 5.76 -10.30 21.26
N VAL A 214 6.76 -10.93 20.62
CA VAL A 214 6.60 -12.23 19.95
C VAL A 214 6.10 -13.34 20.89
N PRO A 215 6.74 -13.61 22.05
CA PRO A 215 6.25 -14.64 22.97
C PRO A 215 4.84 -14.36 23.50
N ALA A 216 4.51 -13.09 23.73
CA ALA A 216 3.18 -12.70 24.22
C ALA A 216 2.09 -12.97 23.17
N LEU A 217 2.36 -12.72 21.88
CA LEU A 217 1.45 -13.06 20.80
C LEU A 217 1.30 -14.58 20.61
N GLN A 218 2.39 -15.34 20.74
CA GLN A 218 2.34 -16.81 20.70
C GLN A 218 1.50 -17.38 21.86
N ALA A 219 1.68 -16.85 23.07
CA ALA A 219 0.88 -17.22 24.23
C ALA A 219 -0.62 -16.88 24.05
N ALA A 220 -0.93 -15.84 23.28
CA ALA A 220 -2.30 -15.50 22.88
C ALA A 220 -2.86 -16.37 21.73
N GLY A 221 -2.12 -17.38 21.26
CA GLY A 221 -2.60 -18.36 20.27
C GLY A 221 -2.40 -17.98 18.81
N TRP A 222 -1.60 -16.95 18.51
CA TRP A 222 -1.30 -16.55 17.14
C TRP A 222 -0.27 -17.47 16.47
N ALA A 223 -0.57 -17.88 15.24
CA ALA A 223 0.39 -18.52 14.34
C ALA A 223 1.20 -17.42 13.65
N LEU A 224 2.39 -17.13 14.20
CA LEU A 224 3.23 -16.04 13.75
C LEU A 224 4.04 -16.39 12.50
N SER A 225 4.15 -15.42 11.60
CA SER A 225 5.16 -15.36 10.55
C SER A 225 5.85 -14.01 10.58
N LEU A 226 7.09 -13.95 10.10
CA LEU A 226 7.89 -12.74 10.04
C LEU A 226 8.21 -12.43 8.58
N ALA A 227 8.12 -11.17 8.19
CA ALA A 227 8.59 -10.71 6.90
C ALA A 227 9.47 -9.47 7.01
N GLY A 228 10.36 -9.32 6.03
CA GLY A 228 11.22 -8.15 5.86
C GLY A 228 11.48 -7.85 4.39
N LEU A 229 12.09 -6.70 4.12
CA LEU A 229 12.50 -6.30 2.78
C LEU A 229 13.92 -6.80 2.47
N ALA A 230 14.14 -7.23 1.24
CA ALA A 230 15.47 -7.60 0.78
C ALA A 230 16.44 -6.42 0.77
N GLN A 231 15.90 -5.24 0.45
CA GLN A 231 16.59 -3.96 0.53
C GLN A 231 15.90 -3.12 1.61
N GLY A 232 16.48 -3.06 2.80
CA GLY A 232 15.93 -2.38 3.97
C GLY A 232 16.96 -2.30 5.10
N SER A 233 16.50 -1.95 6.30
CA SER A 233 17.36 -1.87 7.49
C SER A 233 17.85 -3.23 8.00
N GLY A 234 17.21 -4.32 7.55
CA GLY A 234 17.44 -5.68 8.05
C GLY A 234 16.95 -5.90 9.48
N LEU A 235 16.00 -5.10 9.98
CA LEU A 235 15.45 -5.27 11.32
C LEU A 235 14.73 -6.62 11.47
N ALA A 236 13.95 -7.05 10.48
CA ALA A 236 13.30 -8.36 10.48
C ALA A 236 14.32 -9.51 10.57
N THR A 237 15.42 -9.45 9.81
CA THR A 237 16.49 -10.46 9.88
C THR A 237 17.13 -10.51 11.27
N ARG A 238 17.45 -9.35 11.86
CA ARG A 238 18.00 -9.28 13.22
C ARG A 238 17.02 -9.81 14.28
N LEU A 239 15.72 -9.58 14.11
CA LEU A 239 14.69 -10.15 14.96
C LEU A 239 14.62 -11.67 14.83
N LEU A 240 14.68 -12.20 13.61
CA LEU A 240 14.72 -13.64 13.38
C LEU A 240 15.90 -14.30 14.10
N GLU A 241 17.09 -13.72 13.95
CA GLU A 241 18.32 -14.18 14.63
C GLU A 241 18.18 -14.13 16.15
N ARG A 242 17.67 -13.02 16.70
CA ARG A 242 17.42 -12.83 18.14
C ARG A 242 16.45 -13.85 18.73
N LEU A 243 15.51 -14.34 17.92
CA LEU A 243 14.52 -15.37 18.27
C LEU A 243 14.99 -16.80 17.94
N GLY A 244 16.27 -16.97 17.55
CA GLY A 244 16.86 -18.27 17.26
C GLY A 244 16.37 -18.92 15.96
N GLY A 245 15.82 -18.15 15.02
CA GLY A 245 15.37 -18.66 13.71
C GLY A 245 14.10 -19.52 13.75
N THR A 246 13.29 -19.38 14.80
CA THR A 246 12.15 -20.26 15.07
C THR A 246 10.86 -19.90 14.33
N LEU A 247 10.76 -18.67 13.81
CA LEU A 247 9.58 -18.21 13.06
C LEU A 247 9.72 -18.50 11.56
N PRO A 248 8.61 -18.87 10.86
CA PRO A 248 8.56 -18.82 9.41
C PRO A 248 8.92 -17.40 8.93
N TYR A 249 9.91 -17.31 8.04
CA TYR A 249 10.44 -16.04 7.54
C TYR A 249 10.26 -15.88 6.03
N LEU A 250 9.75 -14.72 5.63
CA LEU A 250 9.57 -14.33 4.23
C LEU A 250 10.41 -13.10 3.94
N LYS A 251 11.21 -13.16 2.88
CA LYS A 251 12.00 -12.03 2.41
C LYS A 251 11.39 -11.50 1.12
N PHE A 252 10.90 -10.27 1.15
CA PHE A 252 10.29 -9.62 -0.01
C PHE A 252 11.35 -8.89 -0.82
N GLU A 253 11.55 -9.32 -2.07
CA GLU A 253 12.41 -8.61 -3.03
C GLU A 253 11.82 -7.25 -3.41
N SER A 254 10.48 -7.14 -3.36
CA SER A 254 9.75 -5.88 -3.48
C SER A 254 8.43 -5.96 -2.73
N LEU A 255 7.82 -4.81 -2.43
CA LEU A 255 6.50 -4.78 -1.80
C LEU A 255 5.38 -5.40 -2.67
N ALA A 256 5.59 -5.52 -3.99
CA ALA A 256 4.64 -6.20 -4.87
C ALA A 256 4.39 -7.64 -4.43
N THR A 257 5.46 -8.36 -4.06
CA THR A 257 5.38 -9.77 -3.66
C THR A 257 4.70 -9.98 -2.30
N ALA A 258 4.44 -8.90 -1.56
CA ALA A 258 3.74 -8.97 -0.29
C ALA A 258 2.23 -9.17 -0.45
N LEU A 259 1.61 -8.70 -1.54
CA LEU A 259 0.15 -8.72 -1.74
C LEU A 259 -0.51 -10.09 -1.48
N PRO A 260 -0.09 -11.20 -2.11
CA PRO A 260 -0.73 -12.50 -1.88
C PRO A 260 -0.52 -12.99 -0.45
N VAL A 261 0.65 -12.71 0.15
CA VAL A 261 0.95 -13.07 1.53
C VAL A 261 0.02 -12.34 2.49
N LEU A 262 -0.13 -11.02 2.30
CA LEU A 262 -0.99 -10.16 3.10
C LEU A 262 -2.45 -10.60 3.01
N ALA A 263 -2.93 -10.91 1.80
CA ALA A 263 -4.33 -11.32 1.57
C ALA A 263 -4.69 -12.64 2.28
N ALA A 264 -3.71 -13.50 2.57
CA ALA A 264 -3.90 -14.76 3.30
C ALA A 264 -3.78 -14.61 4.83
N GLN A 265 -3.35 -13.44 5.34
CA GLN A 265 -3.22 -13.21 6.78
C GLN A 265 -4.56 -12.88 7.44
N ALA A 266 -4.72 -13.30 8.69
CA ALA A 266 -5.80 -12.86 9.54
C ALA A 266 -5.55 -11.45 10.12
N LEU A 267 -4.29 -11.14 10.43
CA LEU A 267 -3.87 -9.86 11.00
C LEU A 267 -2.41 -9.55 10.59
N VAL A 268 -2.09 -8.27 10.47
CA VAL A 268 -0.73 -7.78 10.26
C VAL A 268 -0.37 -6.83 11.39
N VAL A 269 0.82 -6.98 11.99
CA VAL A 269 1.41 -5.97 12.88
C VAL A 269 2.67 -5.45 12.20
N ALA A 270 2.69 -4.17 11.89
CA ALA A 270 3.73 -3.58 11.04
C ALA A 270 4.19 -2.22 11.54
N ALA A 271 5.46 -1.91 11.31
CA ALA A 271 5.95 -0.54 11.39
C ALA A 271 5.23 0.37 10.38
N ASP A 272 5.14 1.66 10.67
CA ASP A 272 4.62 2.65 9.73
C ASP A 272 5.48 2.69 8.45
N GLY A 273 4.84 2.56 7.29
CA GLY A 273 5.47 2.32 6.00
C GLY A 273 4.41 1.98 4.94
N SER A 274 4.85 1.61 3.75
CA SER A 274 3.93 1.26 2.65
C SER A 274 3.19 -0.08 2.85
N LEU A 275 3.78 -1.04 3.57
CA LEU A 275 3.17 -2.37 3.76
C LEU A 275 1.79 -2.33 4.47
N PRO A 276 1.60 -1.58 5.57
CA PRO A 276 0.27 -1.35 6.15
C PRO A 276 -0.81 -0.91 5.14
N HIS A 277 -0.46 -0.07 4.17
CA HIS A 277 -1.38 0.38 3.13
C HIS A 277 -1.75 -0.71 2.14
N LEU A 278 -0.79 -1.57 1.79
CA LEU A 278 -1.05 -2.76 0.96
C LEU A 278 -1.92 -3.77 1.71
N ALA A 279 -1.72 -3.94 3.01
CA ALA A 279 -2.58 -4.78 3.85
C ALA A 279 -4.03 -4.28 3.82
N ALA A 280 -4.23 -2.96 3.98
CA ALA A 280 -5.54 -2.32 3.83
C ALA A 280 -6.13 -2.50 2.44
N PHE A 281 -5.32 -2.34 1.40
CA PHE A 281 -5.75 -2.51 0.03
C PHE A 281 -6.34 -3.91 -0.23
N VAL A 282 -5.75 -4.97 0.30
CA VAL A 282 -6.29 -6.35 0.19
C VAL A 282 -7.27 -6.71 1.32
N GLY A 283 -7.64 -5.74 2.15
CA GLY A 283 -8.64 -5.88 3.21
C GLY A 283 -8.18 -6.69 4.41
N THR A 284 -6.87 -6.83 4.61
CA THR A 284 -6.29 -7.51 5.77
C THR A 284 -6.16 -6.52 6.92
N PRO A 285 -6.80 -6.75 8.08
CA PRO A 285 -6.66 -5.90 9.25
C PRO A 285 -5.19 -5.67 9.61
N CYS A 286 -4.85 -4.45 10.01
CA CYS A 286 -3.47 -4.10 10.35
C CYS A 286 -3.40 -3.26 11.62
N VAL A 287 -2.50 -3.62 12.53
CA VAL A 287 -2.06 -2.78 13.66
C VAL A 287 -0.76 -2.10 13.22
N THR A 288 -0.82 -0.80 12.96
CA THR A 288 0.33 -0.02 12.48
C THR A 288 0.98 0.74 13.63
N LEU A 289 2.29 0.58 13.77
CA LEU A 289 3.08 1.21 14.82
C LEU A 289 3.65 2.54 14.31
N PHE A 290 3.03 3.64 14.76
CA PHE A 290 3.40 5.00 14.38
C PHE A 290 4.38 5.63 15.35
N GLY A 291 5.32 6.39 14.80
CA GLY A 291 6.23 7.26 15.56
C GLY A 291 6.32 8.67 14.95
N PRO A 292 7.08 8.89 13.86
CA PRO A 292 7.32 10.23 13.31
C PRO A 292 6.13 10.85 12.58
N ASN A 293 5.32 10.05 11.89
CA ASN A 293 4.18 10.51 11.11
C ASN A 293 2.91 10.64 11.95
N ASP A 294 2.01 11.50 11.49
CA ASP A 294 0.66 11.59 12.03
C ASP A 294 -0.29 10.58 11.34
N PRO A 295 -0.94 9.66 12.09
CA PRO A 295 -2.00 8.81 11.55
C PRO A 295 -3.13 9.60 10.88
N ALA A 296 -3.43 10.82 11.34
CA ALA A 296 -4.44 11.66 10.70
C ALA A 296 -4.09 11.99 9.23
N TRP A 297 -2.79 12.04 8.92
CA TRP A 297 -2.30 12.29 7.57
C TRP A 297 -2.30 11.05 6.69
N LYS A 298 -1.83 9.91 7.19
CA LYS A 298 -1.47 8.78 6.31
C LYS A 298 -1.71 7.41 6.92
N ARG A 299 -2.74 7.22 7.75
CA ARG A 299 -3.07 5.87 8.22
C ARG A 299 -3.59 4.98 7.09
N PRO A 300 -3.46 3.64 7.19
CA PRO A 300 -4.16 2.75 6.30
C PRO A 300 -5.68 3.02 6.32
N LEU A 301 -6.31 3.05 5.16
CA LEU A 301 -7.73 3.37 5.03
C LEU A 301 -8.58 2.16 5.41
N GLY A 302 -9.68 2.39 6.13
CA GLY A 302 -10.63 1.34 6.52
C GLY A 302 -10.77 1.21 8.03
N ARG A 303 -11.92 0.68 8.47
CA ARG A 303 -12.27 0.57 9.91
C ARG A 303 -11.55 -0.57 10.63
N SER A 304 -11.03 -1.54 9.88
CA SER A 304 -10.33 -2.71 10.38
C SER A 304 -8.87 -2.44 10.76
N HIS A 305 -8.38 -1.21 10.61
CA HIS A 305 -7.00 -0.83 10.93
C HIS A 305 -6.92 -0.10 12.27
N SER A 306 -5.89 -0.42 13.04
CA SER A 306 -5.57 0.25 14.30
C SER A 306 -4.28 1.03 14.16
N GLU A 307 -4.32 2.29 14.56
CA GLU A 307 -3.15 3.13 14.75
C GLU A 307 -2.67 3.01 16.20
N VAL A 308 -1.41 2.63 16.38
CA VAL A 308 -0.79 2.56 17.71
C VAL A 308 0.37 3.52 17.74
N ARG A 309 0.27 4.55 18.58
CA ARG A 309 1.33 5.54 18.78
C ARG A 309 1.53 5.87 20.24
N ARG A 310 2.70 6.44 20.53
CA ARG A 310 3.00 7.17 21.76
C ARG A 310 3.20 8.64 21.42
N HIS A 311 2.34 9.49 21.99
CA HIS A 311 2.48 10.94 21.84
C HIS A 311 3.71 11.44 22.62
N VAL A 312 4.49 12.30 21.99
CA VAL A 312 5.68 12.96 22.55
C VAL A 312 5.75 14.37 21.96
N ALA A 313 6.38 15.31 22.66
CA ALA A 313 6.38 16.72 22.27
C ALA A 313 6.99 17.00 20.89
N CYS A 314 7.91 16.15 20.41
CA CYS A 314 8.56 16.32 19.12
C CYS A 314 7.82 15.64 17.95
N ALA A 315 6.72 14.92 18.18
CA ALA A 315 5.99 14.19 17.14
C ALA A 315 4.54 14.69 17.01
N PRO A 316 3.99 14.80 15.79
CA PRO A 316 4.57 14.36 14.52
C PRO A 316 5.66 15.31 13.97
N CYS A 317 6.78 14.76 13.50
CA CYS A 317 7.87 15.52 12.87
C CYS A 317 8.08 15.19 11.40
N PHE A 318 7.53 14.06 10.92
CA PHE A 318 7.64 13.57 9.54
C PHE A 318 9.08 13.34 9.04
N LEU A 319 10.05 13.23 9.94
CA LEU A 319 11.46 13.01 9.60
C LEU A 319 11.77 11.53 9.39
N THR A 320 12.51 11.22 8.33
CA THR A 320 13.01 9.86 8.04
C THR A 320 14.17 9.47 8.95
N LYS A 321 14.94 10.45 9.44
CA LYS A 321 16.01 10.29 10.44
C LYS A 321 15.73 11.17 11.66
N CYS A 322 15.60 10.54 12.83
CA CYS A 322 15.41 11.24 14.09
C CYS A 322 16.70 11.97 14.50
N PRO A 323 16.67 13.28 14.77
CA PRO A 323 17.82 14.02 15.29
C PRO A 323 17.91 13.96 16.82
N LEU A 324 16.96 13.29 17.49
CA LEU A 324 16.87 13.15 18.94
C LEU A 324 17.14 11.70 19.34
N ASP A 325 16.31 11.12 20.20
CA ASP A 325 16.47 9.81 20.84
C ASP A 325 15.45 8.76 20.38
N GLY A 326 14.60 9.08 19.38
CA GLY A 326 13.57 8.15 18.90
C GLY A 326 12.49 7.81 19.93
N ARG A 327 12.28 8.66 20.96
CA ARG A 327 11.36 8.39 22.07
C ARG A 327 9.91 8.05 21.67
N CYS A 328 9.41 8.56 20.53
CA CYS A 328 8.09 8.20 20.04
C CYS A 328 7.96 6.69 19.77
N GLN A 329 9.04 6.05 19.32
CA GLN A 329 9.11 4.61 19.14
C GLN A 329 9.55 3.91 20.43
N GLY A 330 10.56 4.44 21.13
CA GLY A 330 11.12 3.81 22.33
C GLY A 330 10.15 3.69 23.51
N GLU A 331 9.31 4.70 23.70
CA GLU A 331 8.30 4.75 24.77
C GLU A 331 6.97 4.07 24.37
N LEU A 332 6.82 3.65 23.11
CA LEU A 332 5.67 2.84 22.71
C LEU A 332 5.82 1.43 23.32
N SER A 333 4.95 1.12 24.28
CA SER A 333 5.01 -0.12 25.07
C SER A 333 4.41 -1.33 24.34
N VAL A 334 4.95 -2.52 24.60
CA VAL A 334 4.39 -3.81 24.13
C VAL A 334 2.95 -4.01 24.57
N ALA A 335 2.61 -3.67 25.82
CA ALA A 335 1.25 -3.79 26.34
C ALA A 335 0.21 -3.03 25.48
N ARG A 336 0.56 -1.84 24.99
CA ARG A 336 -0.31 -1.03 24.11
C ARG A 336 -0.51 -1.68 22.74
N VAL A 337 0.53 -2.32 22.20
CA VAL A 337 0.44 -3.08 20.94
C VAL A 337 -0.42 -4.34 21.13
N LEU A 338 -0.21 -5.09 22.21
CA LEU A 338 -1.02 -6.27 22.55
C LEU A 338 -2.50 -5.94 22.72
N ALA A 339 -2.81 -4.83 23.40
CA ALA A 339 -4.19 -4.36 23.55
C ALA A 339 -4.86 -4.08 22.19
N ALA A 340 -4.14 -3.41 21.28
CA ALA A 340 -4.65 -3.16 19.93
C ALA A 340 -4.84 -4.45 19.12
N VAL A 341 -3.91 -5.42 19.24
CA VAL A 341 -4.08 -6.74 18.62
C VAL A 341 -5.32 -7.44 19.16
N ALA A 342 -5.51 -7.49 20.48
CA ALA A 342 -6.67 -8.12 21.12
C ALA A 342 -8.00 -7.48 20.68
N GLU A 343 -8.07 -6.14 20.67
CA GLU A 343 -9.24 -5.40 20.22
C GLU A 343 -9.61 -5.74 18.76
N ARG A 344 -8.62 -5.76 17.86
CA ARG A 344 -8.86 -6.13 16.45
C ARG A 344 -9.30 -7.57 16.28
N SER A 345 -8.85 -8.45 17.15
CA SER A 345 -9.24 -9.87 17.16
C SER A 345 -10.70 -10.06 17.55
N GLN A 346 -11.17 -9.29 18.52
CA GLN A 346 -12.54 -9.34 19.05
C GLN A 346 -13.56 -8.78 18.06
N LEU A 347 -13.28 -7.60 17.49
CA LEU A 347 -14.12 -7.04 16.42
C LEU A 347 -14.26 -8.00 15.25
N ARG A 348 -13.24 -8.82 14.99
CA ARG A 348 -13.34 -9.86 13.98
C ARG A 348 -14.34 -10.95 14.38
N SER A 349 -14.29 -11.48 15.60
CA SER A 349 -15.25 -12.52 16.03
C SER A 349 -16.69 -12.04 15.93
N GLU A 350 -16.97 -10.77 16.23
CA GLU A 350 -18.31 -10.18 16.16
C GLU A 350 -18.83 -10.04 14.72
N TRP A 351 -17.96 -9.65 13.77
CA TRP A 351 -18.32 -9.46 12.36
C TRP A 351 -18.54 -10.77 11.59
N PHE A 352 -17.93 -11.87 12.05
CA PHE A 352 -18.11 -13.19 11.44
C PHE A 352 -19.10 -14.08 12.20
N SER A 353 -19.62 -13.63 13.36
CA SER A 353 -20.71 -14.32 14.07
C SER A 353 -22.10 -13.86 13.64
N ASP A 354 -22.22 -12.80 12.84
CA ASP A 354 -23.49 -12.20 12.47
C ASP A 354 -23.71 -12.29 10.95
N ASP A 355 -24.59 -13.22 10.53
CA ASP A 355 -25.09 -13.40 9.15
C ASP A 355 -26.01 -12.24 8.70
N SER A 356 -25.80 -11.02 9.20
CA SER A 356 -26.63 -9.84 8.92
C SER A 356 -25.86 -8.76 8.16
N VAL A 357 -25.45 -9.10 6.93
CA VAL A 357 -25.08 -8.12 5.90
C VAL A 357 -26.35 -7.39 5.43
N SER A 358 -26.94 -6.52 6.27
CA SER A 358 -28.17 -5.81 5.88
C SER A 358 -28.49 -4.51 6.63
N SER A 359 -27.58 -3.88 7.39
CA SER A 359 -27.82 -2.51 7.86
C SER A 359 -26.66 -1.55 7.58
N PHE A 360 -26.70 -0.95 6.40
CA PHE A 360 -25.93 0.25 6.08
C PHE A 360 -26.69 1.49 6.59
N ALA A 361 -26.31 1.98 7.77
CA ALA A 361 -26.71 3.29 8.28
C ALA A 361 -25.44 4.08 8.61
N TRP A 362 -24.91 4.84 7.64
CA TRP A 362 -23.58 5.48 7.73
C TRP A 362 -23.56 6.98 7.36
N LEU A 363 -24.67 7.72 7.52
CA LEU A 363 -24.69 9.18 7.35
C LEU A 363 -25.16 9.92 8.60
N SER A 364 -24.39 9.82 9.67
CA SER A 364 -24.46 10.74 10.81
C SER A 364 -23.08 10.94 11.42
#